data_AF-A0A927FU54-F1
#
_entry.id   AF-A0A927FU54-F1
#
_cell.length_a   1.000
_cell.length_b   1.000
_cell.length_c   1.000
_cell.angle_alpha   90.00
_cell.angle_beta   90.00
_cell.angle_gamma   90.00
#
_symmetry.space_group_name_H-M   'P 1'
#
loop_
_entity.id
_entity.type
_entity.pdbx_description
1 polymer ?
#
loop_
_entity_poly.entity_id
_entity_poly.type
_entity_poly.pdbx_seq_one_letter_code
_entity_poly.pdbx_strand_id
1 'polypeptide(L)'
;MIEHQGYDLKRRGQWRAALWAGAVGIYLIPVALKVTTGDLDWSLVDLLFVAVLIFLPVLIYDAATRQVASWSYHAGMAVALAGASFLVFSTASVGIIGSESDAANALYFAVVAAGLVGGFSVRLSADGMARTLTGVAAVQMLITIIALFLQLGYPDSGPLELLAINGLFVAMWLFAAFLFSKAAREPSAITSQSEVPRHA
;
A
#
# COMPACT_ATOMS: atom_id res chain seq x y z
N MET A 1 21.41 25.33 20.38
CA MET A 1 21.18 24.69 19.05
C MET A 1 21.33 23.16 19.08
N ILE A 2 21.92 22.53 20.11
CA ILE A 2 22.13 21.07 20.20
C ILE A 2 20.89 20.30 20.75
N GLU A 3 20.04 20.95 21.56
CA GLU A 3 18.86 20.30 22.18
C GLU A 3 17.74 19.91 21.20
N HIS A 4 17.47 20.73 20.17
CA HIS A 4 16.42 20.42 19.19
C HIS A 4 16.75 19.21 18.30
N GLN A 5 18.04 18.96 18.03
CA GLN A 5 18.49 17.81 17.23
C GLN A 5 18.28 16.48 17.97
N GLY A 6 18.45 16.46 19.30
CA GLY A 6 18.22 15.26 20.12
C GLY A 6 16.74 14.87 20.22
N TYR A 7 15.84 15.86 20.19
CA TYR A 7 14.39 15.64 20.29
C TYR A 7 13.82 14.97 19.04
N ASP A 8 14.24 15.41 17.86
CA ASP A 8 13.76 14.86 16.58
C ASP A 8 14.22 13.42 16.34
N LEU A 9 15.45 13.08 16.73
CA LEU A 9 15.97 11.72 16.61
C LEU A 9 15.24 10.74 17.54
N LYS A 10 14.96 11.15 18.78
CA LYS A 10 14.22 10.34 19.76
C LYS A 10 12.78 10.09 19.30
N ARG A 11 12.09 11.13 18.81
CA ARG A 11 10.71 11.03 18.31
C ARG A 11 10.61 10.12 17.09
N ARG A 12 11.56 10.22 16.14
CA ARG A 12 11.65 9.31 14.99
C ARG A 12 11.89 7.86 15.42
N GLY A 13 12.76 7.62 16.41
CA GLY A 13 12.99 6.28 16.96
C GLY A 13 11.73 5.69 17.61
N GLN A 14 10.99 6.48 18.39
CA GLN A 14 9.76 6.05 19.05
C GLN A 14 8.64 5.73 18.06
N TRP A 15 8.47 6.53 17.01
CA TRP A 15 7.49 6.25 15.94
C TRP A 15 7.78 4.92 15.24
N ARG A 16 9.05 4.67 14.89
CA ARG A 16 9.45 3.40 14.25
C ARG A 16 9.18 2.22 15.16
N ALA A 17 9.53 2.33 16.44
CA ALA A 17 9.20 1.29 17.42
C ALA A 17 7.68 1.04 17.52
N ALA A 18 6.87 2.10 17.53
CA ALA A 18 5.41 1.97 17.55
C ALA A 18 4.85 1.31 16.28
N LEU A 19 5.36 1.66 15.09
CA LEU A 19 4.98 1.05 13.82
C LEU A 19 5.25 -0.47 13.82
N TRP A 20 6.46 -0.87 14.22
CA TRP A 20 6.84 -2.29 14.29
C TRP A 20 6.09 -3.04 15.40
N ALA A 21 5.88 -2.42 16.56
CA ALA A 21 5.07 -2.99 17.64
C ALA A 21 3.62 -3.19 17.20
N GLY A 22 3.05 -2.27 16.42
CA GLY A 22 1.72 -2.43 15.82
C GLY A 22 1.66 -3.62 14.87
N ALA A 23 2.65 -3.77 13.98
CA ALA A 23 2.74 -4.91 13.06
C ALA A 23 2.81 -6.26 13.81
N VAL A 24 3.66 -6.33 14.84
CA VAL A 24 3.74 -7.50 15.73
C VAL A 24 2.43 -7.75 16.46
N GLY A 25 1.81 -6.70 17.01
CA GLY A 25 0.52 -6.80 17.71
C GLY A 25 -0.58 -7.37 16.82
N ILE A 26 -0.69 -6.90 15.57
CA ILE A 26 -1.66 -7.43 14.59
C ILE A 26 -1.34 -8.90 14.25
N TYR A 27 -0.08 -9.24 14.00
CA TYR A 27 0.31 -10.61 13.68
C TYR A 27 0.08 -11.60 14.83
N LEU A 28 0.20 -11.15 16.07
CA LEU A 28 -0.06 -11.97 17.24
C LEU A 28 -1.54 -12.32 17.41
N ILE A 29 -2.47 -11.60 16.78
CA ILE A 29 -3.91 -11.91 16.85
C ILE A 29 -4.21 -13.32 16.31
N PRO A 30 -3.93 -13.66 15.03
CA PRO A 30 -4.19 -15.00 14.52
C PRO A 30 -3.36 -16.08 15.21
N VAL A 31 -2.12 -15.77 15.61
CA VAL A 31 -1.27 -16.71 16.37
C VAL A 31 -1.90 -17.04 17.72
N ALA A 32 -2.35 -16.02 18.46
CA ALA A 32 -3.01 -16.19 19.74
C ALA A 32 -4.30 -17.00 19.58
N LEU A 33 -5.18 -16.62 18.64
CA LEU A 33 -6.42 -17.37 18.37
C LEU A 33 -6.15 -18.85 18.07
N LYS A 34 -5.15 -19.14 17.23
CA LYS A 34 -4.76 -20.52 16.93
C LYS A 34 -4.30 -21.29 18.17
N VAL A 35 -3.47 -20.69 19.02
CA VAL A 35 -2.86 -21.38 20.16
C VAL A 35 -3.80 -21.46 21.37
N THR A 36 -4.70 -20.48 21.56
CA THR A 36 -5.56 -20.41 22.73
C THR A 36 -6.92 -21.06 22.53
N THR A 37 -7.58 -20.81 21.40
CA THR A 37 -8.93 -21.34 21.14
C THR A 37 -8.89 -22.58 20.26
N GLY A 38 -7.91 -22.66 19.35
CA GLY A 38 -7.86 -23.72 18.35
C GLY A 38 -8.90 -23.55 17.24
N ASP A 39 -9.69 -22.48 17.25
CA ASP A 39 -10.75 -22.23 16.25
C ASP A 39 -10.19 -21.80 14.88
N LEU A 40 -8.90 -21.46 14.83
CA LEU A 40 -8.22 -21.04 13.60
C LEU A 40 -7.45 -22.22 12.99
N ASP A 41 -8.07 -22.88 12.01
CA ASP A 41 -7.53 -24.04 11.26
C ASP A 41 -6.35 -23.69 10.33
N TRP A 42 -5.87 -22.44 10.34
CA TRP A 42 -4.76 -21.97 9.53
C TRP A 42 -3.50 -22.83 9.69
N SER A 43 -2.94 -23.25 8.56
CA SER A 43 -1.67 -23.96 8.48
C SER A 43 -0.49 -23.05 8.81
N LEU A 44 0.71 -23.65 8.89
CA LEU A 44 1.95 -22.89 9.04
C LEU A 44 2.21 -21.98 7.83
N VAL A 45 1.74 -22.38 6.65
CA VAL A 45 1.86 -21.60 5.41
C VAL A 45 0.97 -20.36 5.47
N ASP A 46 -0.24 -20.46 6.02
CA ASP A 46 -1.15 -19.32 6.17
C ASP A 46 -0.61 -18.30 7.17
N LEU A 47 0.00 -18.77 8.27
CA LEU A 47 0.69 -17.90 9.21
C LEU A 47 1.90 -17.21 8.59
N LEU A 48 2.66 -17.90 7.74
CA LEU A 48 3.79 -17.28 7.03
C LEU A 48 3.28 -16.27 5.99
N PHE A 49 2.22 -16.60 5.27
CA PHE A 49 1.59 -15.72 4.30
C PHE A 49 1.14 -14.41 4.95
N VAL A 50 0.40 -14.47 6.06
CA VAL A 50 -0.05 -13.28 6.79
C VAL A 50 1.13 -12.52 7.42
N ALA A 51 2.18 -13.22 7.87
CA ALA A 51 3.39 -12.54 8.32
C ALA A 51 4.01 -11.69 7.20
N VAL A 52 4.22 -12.27 6.01
CA VAL A 52 4.75 -11.53 4.86
C VAL A 52 3.83 -10.37 4.48
N LEU A 53 2.52 -10.62 4.46
CA LEU A 53 1.51 -9.63 4.11
C LEU A 53 1.48 -8.43 5.07
N ILE A 54 1.85 -8.59 6.34
CA ILE A 54 1.92 -7.51 7.33
C ILE A 54 3.30 -6.85 7.35
N PHE A 55 4.36 -7.65 7.45
CA PHE A 55 5.70 -7.13 7.72
C PHE A 55 6.40 -6.55 6.48
N LEU A 56 6.15 -7.11 5.29
CA LEU A 56 6.79 -6.58 4.07
C LEU A 56 6.32 -5.16 3.74
N PRO A 57 5.01 -4.81 3.78
CA PRO A 57 4.59 -3.43 3.60
C PRO A 57 5.11 -2.50 4.69
N VAL A 58 5.14 -2.94 5.96
CA VAL A 58 5.71 -2.14 7.06
C VAL A 58 7.20 -1.84 6.83
N LEU A 59 7.95 -2.84 6.35
CA LEU A 59 9.35 -2.68 5.98
C LEU A 59 9.53 -1.67 4.83
N ILE A 60 8.72 -1.79 3.77
CA ILE A 60 8.76 -0.88 2.62
C ILE A 60 8.39 0.55 3.06
N TYR A 61 7.35 0.69 3.90
CA TYR A 61 6.93 1.98 4.45
C TYR A 61 8.04 2.64 5.26
N ASP A 62 8.62 1.94 6.25
CA ASP A 62 9.71 2.47 7.08
C ASP A 62 10.91 2.87 6.20
N ALA A 63 11.30 2.01 5.26
CA ALA A 63 12.40 2.28 4.34
C ALA A 63 12.16 3.46 3.40
N ALA A 64 10.96 3.61 2.86
CA ALA A 64 10.62 4.67 1.91
C ALA A 64 10.40 6.03 2.58
N THR A 65 9.93 6.04 3.83
CA THR A 65 9.54 7.28 4.53
C THR A 65 10.60 7.80 5.50
N ARG A 66 11.62 7.00 5.87
CA ARG A 66 12.64 7.36 6.88
C ARG A 66 13.32 8.71 6.72
N GLN A 67 13.39 9.24 5.50
CA GLN A 67 14.04 10.52 5.17
C GLN A 67 13.10 11.54 4.52
N VAL A 68 11.81 11.23 4.41
CA VAL A 68 10.81 12.11 3.82
C VAL A 68 10.09 12.86 4.93
N ALA A 69 9.91 14.18 4.80
CA ALA A 69 9.18 14.98 5.79
C ALA A 69 7.71 15.22 5.41
N SER A 70 7.35 14.97 4.14
CA SER A 70 6.01 15.24 3.60
C SER A 70 4.96 14.30 4.19
N TRP A 71 3.97 14.85 4.88
CA TRP A 71 2.82 14.08 5.34
C TRP A 71 2.04 13.46 4.16
N SER A 72 1.88 14.21 3.07
CA SER A 72 1.19 13.73 1.87
C SER A 72 1.87 12.48 1.29
N TYR A 73 3.20 12.43 1.31
CA TYR A 73 3.96 11.25 0.89
C TYR A 73 3.71 10.05 1.81
N HIS A 74 3.76 10.26 3.13
CA HIS A 74 3.49 9.18 4.10
C HIS A 74 2.08 8.62 3.94
N ALA A 75 1.08 9.49 3.79
CA ALA A 75 -0.30 9.08 3.58
C ALA A 75 -0.46 8.32 2.26
N GLY A 76 0.13 8.81 1.16
CA GLY A 76 0.10 8.13 -0.14
C GLY A 76 0.75 6.75 -0.10
N MET A 77 1.90 6.64 0.57
CA MET A 77 2.59 5.37 0.76
C MET A 77 1.77 4.39 1.61
N ALA A 78 1.15 4.87 2.70
CA ALA A 78 0.29 4.05 3.54
C ALA A 78 -0.93 3.51 2.77
N VAL A 79 -1.62 4.37 2.00
CA VAL A 79 -2.78 3.96 1.19
C VAL A 79 -2.36 2.95 0.12
N ALA A 80 -1.26 3.19 -0.60
CA ALA A 80 -0.79 2.28 -1.64
C ALA A 80 -0.42 0.90 -1.07
N LEU A 81 0.31 0.86 0.04
CA LEU A 81 0.72 -0.38 0.69
C LEU A 81 -0.45 -1.14 1.33
N ALA A 82 -1.40 -0.41 1.94
CA ALA A 82 -2.63 -1.00 2.45
C ALA A 82 -3.48 -1.58 1.32
N GLY A 83 -3.65 -0.84 0.21
CA GLY A 83 -4.36 -1.31 -0.97
C GLY A 83 -3.73 -2.55 -1.59
N ALA A 84 -2.39 -2.60 -1.68
CA ALA A 84 -1.69 -3.75 -2.25
C ALA A 84 -1.82 -4.99 -1.37
N SER A 85 -1.64 -4.82 -0.06
CA SER A 85 -1.81 -5.91 0.90
C SER A 85 -3.24 -6.41 0.92
N PHE A 86 -4.22 -5.50 0.91
CA PHE A 86 -5.63 -5.87 0.89
C PHE A 86 -6.00 -6.58 -0.41
N LEU A 87 -5.48 -6.13 -1.56
CA LEU A 87 -5.69 -6.79 -2.85
C LEU A 87 -5.16 -8.22 -2.83
N VAL A 88 -3.90 -8.41 -2.40
CA VAL A 88 -3.29 -9.75 -2.28
C VAL A 88 -4.08 -10.63 -1.33
N PHE A 89 -4.52 -10.10 -0.19
CA PHE A 89 -5.34 -10.83 0.78
C PHE A 89 -6.67 -11.28 0.19
N SER A 90 -7.43 -10.35 -0.43
CA SER A 90 -8.72 -10.64 -1.05
C SER A 90 -8.59 -11.67 -2.18
N THR A 91 -7.58 -11.50 -3.04
CA THR A 91 -7.30 -12.44 -4.14
C THR A 91 -6.95 -13.83 -3.62
N ALA A 92 -6.14 -13.94 -2.57
CA ALA A 92 -5.70 -15.23 -2.04
C ALA A 92 -6.72 -15.94 -1.14
N SER A 93 -7.60 -15.18 -0.47
CA SER A 93 -8.48 -15.73 0.59
C SER A 93 -9.93 -15.90 0.18
N VAL A 94 -10.42 -15.06 -0.74
CA VAL A 94 -11.83 -15.08 -1.17
C VAL A 94 -11.92 -15.34 -2.68
N GLY A 95 -10.95 -14.87 -3.44
CA GLY A 95 -11.08 -14.71 -4.88
C GLY A 95 -11.94 -13.47 -5.18
N ILE A 96 -11.45 -12.61 -6.08
CA ILE A 96 -12.22 -11.44 -6.52
C ILE A 96 -13.05 -11.80 -7.75
N ILE A 97 -12.54 -12.72 -8.58
CA ILE A 97 -13.24 -13.25 -9.74
C ILE A 97 -13.52 -14.72 -9.47
N GLY A 98 -14.80 -15.08 -9.37
CA GLY A 98 -15.22 -16.44 -9.08
C GLY A 98 -14.77 -16.90 -7.69
N SER A 99 -14.45 -18.19 -7.56
CA SER A 99 -13.82 -18.73 -6.35
C SER A 99 -12.34 -18.35 -6.24
N GLU A 100 -11.78 -18.45 -5.03
CA GLU A 100 -10.34 -18.34 -4.76
C GLU A 100 -9.45 -19.25 -5.63
N SER A 101 -9.99 -20.36 -6.12
CA SER A 101 -9.28 -21.32 -6.99
C SER A 101 -9.32 -20.96 -8.48
N ASP A 102 -10.08 -19.93 -8.87
CA ASP A 102 -10.19 -19.51 -10.26
C ASP A 102 -8.88 -18.88 -10.74
N ALA A 103 -8.37 -19.40 -11.86
CA ALA A 103 -7.13 -18.93 -12.49
C ALA A 103 -7.17 -17.43 -12.88
N ALA A 104 -8.36 -16.86 -13.08
CA ALA A 104 -8.54 -15.43 -13.38
C ALA A 104 -8.05 -14.53 -12.25
N ASN A 105 -8.05 -15.00 -11.00
CA ASN A 105 -7.49 -14.26 -9.86
C ASN A 105 -6.01 -13.93 -10.02
N ALA A 106 -5.28 -14.69 -10.84
CA ALA A 106 -3.88 -14.40 -11.15
C ALA A 106 -3.67 -13.03 -11.81
N LEU A 107 -4.69 -12.48 -12.49
CA LEU A 107 -4.63 -11.15 -13.10
C LEU A 107 -4.36 -10.05 -12.05
N TYR A 108 -4.80 -10.22 -10.80
CA TYR A 108 -4.56 -9.24 -9.74
C TYR A 108 -3.10 -9.20 -9.28
N PHE A 109 -2.33 -10.28 -9.45
CA PHE A 109 -0.89 -10.23 -9.22
C PHE A 109 -0.17 -9.36 -10.27
N ALA A 110 -0.73 -9.20 -11.47
CA ALA A 110 -0.19 -8.26 -12.46
C ALA A 110 -0.36 -6.80 -12.01
N VAL A 111 -1.45 -6.47 -11.30
CA VAL A 111 -1.66 -5.14 -10.70
C VAL A 111 -0.58 -4.83 -9.67
N VAL A 112 -0.34 -5.78 -8.75
CA VAL A 112 0.69 -5.65 -7.72
C VAL A 112 2.08 -5.56 -8.33
N ALA A 113 2.38 -6.41 -9.32
CA ALA A 113 3.64 -6.39 -10.05
C ALA A 113 3.88 -5.06 -10.76
N ALA A 114 2.86 -4.49 -11.42
CA ALA A 114 2.96 -3.18 -12.06
C ALA A 114 3.29 -2.07 -11.05
N GLY A 115 2.66 -2.10 -9.86
CA GLY A 115 2.95 -1.16 -8.78
C GLY A 115 4.38 -1.28 -8.25
N LEU A 116 4.85 -2.52 -8.02
CA LEU A 116 6.22 -2.78 -7.55
C LEU A 116 7.26 -2.35 -8.59
N VAL A 117 7.14 -2.84 -9.83
CA VAL A 117 8.08 -2.53 -10.92
C VAL A 117 8.11 -1.03 -11.19
N GLY A 118 6.94 -0.39 -11.30
CA GLY A 118 6.85 1.05 -11.51
C GLY A 118 7.48 1.83 -10.35
N GLY A 119 7.15 1.46 -9.11
CA GLY A 119 7.67 2.12 -7.91
C GLY A 119 9.20 2.05 -7.79
N PHE A 120 9.79 0.88 -8.03
CA PHE A 120 11.24 0.73 -8.05
C PHE A 120 11.90 1.48 -9.22
N SER A 121 11.27 1.45 -10.40
CA SER A 121 11.78 2.14 -11.60
C SER A 121 11.85 3.65 -11.40
N VAL A 122 10.88 4.24 -10.68
CA VAL A 122 10.86 5.67 -10.35
C VAL A 122 11.53 6.02 -9.03
N ARG A 123 12.23 5.05 -8.42
CA ARG A 123 12.94 5.17 -7.13
C ARG A 123 12.06 5.73 -6.01
N LEU A 124 10.78 5.38 -6.04
CA LEU A 124 9.76 5.87 -5.09
C LEU A 124 9.67 7.40 -5.00
N SER A 125 10.07 8.14 -6.03
CA SER A 125 9.89 9.60 -6.09
C SER A 125 8.41 9.97 -6.10
N ALA A 126 8.04 11.09 -5.49
CA ALA A 126 6.63 11.49 -5.36
C ALA A 126 5.94 11.64 -6.73
N ASP A 127 6.52 12.40 -7.67
CA ASP A 127 5.97 12.56 -9.02
C ASP A 127 5.91 11.23 -9.80
N GLY A 128 6.93 10.38 -9.66
CA GLY A 128 6.95 9.07 -10.30
C GLY A 128 5.91 8.10 -9.73
N MET A 129 5.71 8.10 -8.41
CA MET A 129 4.70 7.27 -7.74
C MET A 129 3.28 7.68 -8.12
N ALA A 130 3.03 8.98 -8.28
CA ALA A 130 1.74 9.48 -8.78
C ALA A 130 1.41 8.88 -10.15
N ARG A 131 2.35 8.93 -11.10
CA ARG A 131 2.16 8.35 -12.44
C ARG A 131 2.03 6.82 -12.41
N THR A 132 2.84 6.17 -11.58
CA THR A 132 2.82 4.71 -11.40
C THR A 132 1.44 4.26 -10.92
N LEU A 133 0.89 4.88 -9.88
CA LEU A 133 -0.38 4.47 -9.30
C LEU A 133 -1.59 4.80 -10.19
N THR A 134 -1.52 5.88 -10.98
CA THR A 134 -2.50 6.10 -12.06
C THR A 134 -2.44 4.99 -13.11
N GLY A 135 -1.24 4.52 -13.48
CA GLY A 135 -1.05 3.38 -14.37
C GLY A 135 -1.61 2.08 -13.77
N VAL A 136 -1.35 1.81 -12.49
CA VAL A 136 -1.90 0.67 -11.75
C VAL A 136 -3.43 0.70 -11.74
N ALA A 137 -4.03 1.87 -11.51
CA ALA A 137 -5.47 2.06 -11.59
C ALA A 137 -6.01 1.71 -12.99
N ALA A 138 -5.31 2.13 -14.06
CA ALA A 138 -5.69 1.79 -15.43
C ALA A 138 -5.59 0.29 -15.71
N VAL A 139 -4.55 -0.39 -15.22
CA VAL A 139 -4.41 -1.85 -15.34
C VAL A 139 -5.58 -2.55 -14.64
N GLN A 140 -5.95 -2.13 -13.43
CA GLN A 140 -7.06 -2.75 -12.71
C GLN A 140 -8.42 -2.47 -13.36
N MET A 141 -8.65 -1.27 -13.91
CA MET A 141 -9.83 -0.99 -14.72
C MET A 141 -9.91 -1.89 -15.95
N LEU A 142 -8.78 -2.12 -16.64
CA LEU A 142 -8.73 -3.02 -17.79
C LEU A 142 -9.08 -4.47 -17.40
N ILE A 143 -8.53 -4.97 -16.30
CA ILE A 143 -8.88 -6.30 -15.77
C ILE A 143 -10.38 -6.38 -15.47
N THR A 144 -10.96 -5.34 -14.87
CA THR A 144 -12.39 -5.29 -14.57
C THR A 144 -13.24 -5.36 -15.84
N ILE A 145 -12.87 -4.59 -16.87
CA ILE A 145 -13.55 -4.59 -18.17
C ILE A 145 -13.46 -5.99 -18.82
N ILE A 146 -12.27 -6.60 -18.81
CA ILE A 146 -12.05 -7.95 -19.35
C ILE A 146 -12.91 -8.98 -18.60
N ALA A 147 -12.93 -8.94 -17.26
CA ALA A 147 -13.71 -9.86 -16.45
C ALA A 147 -15.21 -9.76 -16.75
N LEU A 148 -15.74 -8.54 -16.88
CA LEU A 148 -17.14 -8.31 -17.23
C LEU A 148 -17.48 -8.76 -18.66
N PHE A 149 -16.61 -8.46 -19.63
CA PHE A 149 -16.84 -8.77 -21.03
C PHE A 149 -16.77 -10.28 -21.32
N LEU A 150 -15.81 -10.97 -20.68
CA LEU A 150 -15.62 -12.41 -20.81
C LEU A 150 -16.44 -13.22 -19.80
N GLN A 151 -17.24 -12.55 -18.95
CA GLN A 151 -18.05 -13.17 -17.89
C GLN A 151 -17.22 -14.07 -16.95
N LEU A 152 -15.99 -13.65 -16.66
CA LEU A 152 -15.12 -14.39 -15.74
C LEU A 152 -15.74 -14.41 -14.35
N GLY A 153 -15.66 -15.56 -13.68
CA GLY A 153 -16.22 -15.76 -12.34
C GLY A 153 -17.75 -15.94 -12.29
N TYR A 154 -18.46 -15.94 -13.42
CA TYR A 154 -19.90 -16.24 -13.43
C TYR A 154 -20.16 -17.74 -13.18
N PRO A 155 -21.17 -18.12 -12.36
CA PRO A 155 -22.17 -17.27 -11.69
C PRO A 155 -21.76 -16.75 -10.31
N ASP A 156 -20.61 -17.15 -9.79
CA ASP A 156 -20.20 -16.90 -8.41
C ASP A 156 -19.96 -15.42 -8.10
N SER A 157 -19.40 -14.65 -9.05
CA SER A 157 -19.19 -13.21 -8.93
C SER A 157 -20.03 -12.43 -9.93
N GLY A 158 -20.98 -11.64 -9.42
CA GLY A 158 -21.87 -10.83 -10.25
C GLY A 158 -21.21 -9.55 -10.79
N PRO A 159 -21.74 -8.94 -11.86
CA PRO A 159 -21.20 -7.69 -12.41
C PRO A 159 -21.12 -6.54 -11.40
N LEU A 160 -22.14 -6.40 -10.53
CA LEU A 160 -22.16 -5.34 -9.51
C LEU A 160 -21.09 -5.54 -8.44
N GLU A 161 -20.87 -6.78 -8.03
CA GLU A 161 -19.83 -7.13 -7.06
C GLU A 161 -18.43 -6.84 -7.63
N LEU A 162 -18.16 -7.29 -8.87
CA LEU A 162 -16.90 -7.00 -9.56
C LEU A 162 -16.67 -5.50 -9.70
N LEU A 163 -17.69 -4.73 -10.07
CA LEU A 163 -17.61 -3.27 -10.17
C LEU A 163 -17.35 -2.61 -8.82
N ALA A 164 -18.03 -3.05 -7.75
CA ALA A 164 -17.87 -2.48 -6.42
C ALA A 164 -16.47 -2.74 -5.85
N ILE A 165 -16.00 -4.00 -5.90
CA ILE A 165 -14.70 -4.40 -5.36
C ILE A 165 -13.57 -3.75 -6.16
N ASN A 166 -13.60 -3.83 -7.50
CA ASN A 166 -12.55 -3.22 -8.31
C ASN A 166 -12.60 -1.68 -8.27
N GLY A 167 -13.81 -1.10 -8.19
CA GLY A 167 -13.99 0.34 -8.03
C GLY A 167 -13.35 0.86 -6.75
N LEU A 168 -13.47 0.12 -5.64
CA LEU A 168 -12.78 0.43 -4.39
C LEU A 168 -11.26 0.48 -4.57
N PHE A 169 -10.66 -0.56 -5.16
CA PHE A 169 -9.21 -0.59 -5.37
C PHE A 169 -8.74 0.51 -6.32
N VAL A 170 -9.45 0.75 -7.43
CA VAL A 170 -9.17 1.86 -8.35
C VAL A 170 -9.21 3.20 -7.62
N ALA A 171 -10.20 3.43 -6.75
CA ALA A 171 -10.28 4.63 -5.94
C ALA A 171 -9.09 4.76 -4.98
N MET A 172 -8.67 3.67 -4.32
CA MET A 172 -7.48 3.66 -3.46
C MET A 172 -6.21 4.04 -4.23
N TRP A 173 -6.00 3.48 -5.43
CA TRP A 173 -4.84 3.79 -6.28
C TRP A 173 -4.81 5.26 -6.71
N LEU A 174 -5.94 5.78 -7.17
CA LEU A 174 -6.05 7.18 -7.57
C LEU A 174 -5.93 8.13 -6.39
N PHE A 175 -6.45 7.76 -5.22
CA PHE A 175 -6.29 8.56 -4.01
C PHE A 175 -4.84 8.62 -3.56
N ALA A 176 -4.13 7.49 -3.57
CA ALA A 176 -2.69 7.47 -3.31
C ALA A 176 -1.91 8.29 -4.36
N ALA A 177 -2.25 8.17 -5.64
CA ALA A 177 -1.65 8.97 -6.72
C ALA A 177 -1.84 10.48 -6.51
N PHE A 178 -3.04 10.88 -6.07
CA PHE A 178 -3.35 12.26 -5.70
C PHE A 178 -2.48 12.75 -4.54
N LEU A 179 -2.30 11.94 -3.48
CA LEU A 179 -1.46 12.28 -2.33
C LEU A 179 0.02 12.44 -2.71
N PHE A 180 0.53 11.56 -3.58
CA PHE A 180 1.88 11.70 -4.13
C PHE A 180 2.04 12.92 -5.03
N SER A 181 1.02 13.26 -5.83
CA SER A 181 1.00 14.48 -6.64
C SER A 181 1.03 15.73 -5.77
N LYS A 182 0.35 15.71 -4.61
CA LYS A 182 0.43 16.79 -3.62
C LYS A 182 1.82 16.88 -3.01
N ALA A 183 2.42 15.75 -2.61
CA ALA A 183 3.76 15.71 -2.06
C ALA A 183 4.82 16.26 -3.04
N ALA A 184 4.67 15.99 -4.34
CA ALA A 184 5.58 16.49 -5.38
C ALA A 184 5.56 18.02 -5.54
N ARG A 185 4.51 18.69 -5.05
CA ARG A 185 4.33 20.15 -5.13
C ARG A 185 4.75 20.88 -3.86
N GLU A 186 5.13 20.16 -2.80
CA GLU A 186 5.54 20.78 -1.53
C GLU A 186 6.93 21.41 -1.71
N PRO A 187 7.10 22.72 -1.41
CA PRO A 187 8.39 23.39 -1.54
C PRO A 187 9.45 22.71 -0.68
N SER A 188 10.60 22.39 -1.27
CA SER A 188 11.78 22.04 -0.49
C SER A 188 12.16 23.28 0.32
N ALA A 189 12.21 23.16 1.66
CA ALA A 189 12.41 24.26 2.62
C ALA A 189 13.74 25.06 2.47
N ILE A 190 14.48 24.88 1.38
CA ILE A 190 15.79 25.44 1.12
C ILE A 190 15.69 26.80 0.38
N THR A 191 14.59 27.08 -0.33
CA THR A 191 14.52 28.28 -1.20
C THR A 191 14.07 29.57 -0.49
N SER A 192 13.46 29.51 0.70
CA SER A 192 12.93 30.74 1.35
C SER A 192 13.94 31.53 2.18
N GLN A 193 15.19 31.07 2.33
CA GLN A 193 16.21 31.79 3.13
C GLN A 193 17.17 32.63 2.28
N SER A 194 17.15 32.53 0.95
CA SER A 194 18.02 33.35 0.08
C SER A 194 17.46 34.73 -0.28
N GLU A 195 16.18 34.99 -0.03
CA GLU A 195 15.58 36.33 -0.17
C GLU A 195 15.64 37.10 1.16
N VAL A 196 16.84 37.34 1.67
CA VAL A 196 17.06 38.50 2.54
C VAL A 196 17.57 39.62 1.64
N PRO A 197 16.78 40.67 1.38
CA PRO A 197 17.29 41.84 0.68
C PRO A 197 18.38 42.44 1.56
N ARG A 198 19.64 42.35 1.11
CA ARG A 198 20.69 43.21 1.64
C ARG A 198 20.37 44.62 1.18
N HIS A 199 19.63 45.35 2.00
CA HIS A 199 19.53 46.79 1.90
C HIS A 199 20.95 47.37 2.01
N ALA A 200 21.36 48.06 0.94
CA ALA A 200 22.49 48.98 0.91
C ALA A 200 21.93 50.40 0.88
#